data_AF-A0A8H6R982-F1
#
_entry.id   AF-A0A8H6R982-F1
#
_cell.length_a   1.000
_cell.length_b   1.000
_cell.length_c   1.000
_cell.angle_alpha   90.00
_cell.angle_beta   90.00
_cell.angle_gamma   90.00
#
_symmetry.space_group_name_H-M   'P 1'
#
loop_
_entity.id
_entity.type
_entity.pdbx_description
1 polymer ?
#
loop_
_entity_poly.entity_id
_entity_poly.type
_entity_poly.pdbx_seq_one_letter_code
_entity_poly.pdbx_strand_id
1 'polypeptide(L)'
;MLSQTNICNMRPTADKVHSLQQSDRDALRKAASTVKMHTTIGSIVGLSLGVLLAFRIRSSRQRLYAAFRTAEKPQAVRFADGREEVLPDISGVVKPSRIGDLATYTLLGAGGIFFGGETGLLTGSFRGRSMITQDRESSTRIQNAFKRFQADALREQANALEQSIH
;
A
#
# COMPACT_ATOMS: atom_id res chain seq x y z
N MET A 1 33.90 15.51 20.30
CA MET A 1 33.09 14.79 21.29
C MET A 1 32.26 15.83 22.04
N LEU A 2 31.18 16.31 21.42
CA LEU A 2 30.36 17.40 21.96
C LEU A 2 28.87 17.04 21.83
N SER A 3 28.20 17.15 22.98
CA SER A 3 26.78 17.48 23.16
C SER A 3 25.73 16.47 22.65
N GLN A 4 25.52 15.42 23.44
CA GLN A 4 24.37 14.51 23.37
C GLN A 4 23.41 14.73 24.57
N THR A 5 23.30 15.97 25.07
CA THR A 5 22.61 16.24 26.34
C THR A 5 21.30 17.02 26.24
N ASN A 6 20.75 17.25 25.04
CA ASN A 6 19.55 18.10 24.87
C ASN A 6 18.36 17.43 24.16
N ILE A 7 18.16 16.12 24.34
CA ILE A 7 16.98 15.42 23.79
C ILE A 7 16.00 14.97 24.91
N CYS A 8 16.33 15.22 26.18
CA CYS A 8 15.56 14.73 27.33
C CYS A 8 14.80 15.84 28.08
N ASN A 9 14.23 16.80 27.35
CA ASN A 9 13.27 17.76 27.91
C ASN A 9 12.06 17.91 26.97
N MET A 10 11.46 16.79 26.58
CA MET A 10 10.10 16.78 26.08
C MET A 10 9.19 17.10 27.28
N ARG A 11 8.94 18.39 27.53
CA ARG A 11 7.81 18.79 28.39
C ARG A 11 6.56 18.21 27.73
N PRO A 12 5.84 17.27 28.36
CA PRO A 12 4.53 16.92 27.87
C PRO A 12 3.68 18.18 28.03
N THR A 13 3.32 18.83 26.91
CA THR A 13 2.36 19.93 26.92
C THR A 13 1.06 19.39 27.49
N ALA A 14 0.86 19.60 28.80
CA ALA A 14 -0.22 19.09 29.62
C ALA A 14 -1.63 19.56 29.17
N ASP A 15 -1.71 20.36 28.10
CA ASP A 15 -2.95 20.90 27.56
C ASP A 15 -3.56 20.05 26.41
N LYS A 16 -2.82 19.09 25.83
CA LYS A 16 -3.34 18.29 24.68
C LYS A 16 -4.53 17.38 25.05
N VAL A 17 -4.72 17.09 26.34
CA VAL A 17 -5.75 16.16 26.85
C VAL A 17 -6.97 16.90 27.43
N HIS A 18 -6.85 18.21 27.70
CA HIS A 18 -7.85 18.96 28.47
C HIS A 18 -9.06 19.46 27.66
N SER A 19 -9.12 19.27 26.34
CA SER A 19 -10.25 19.73 25.51
C SER A 19 -11.15 18.64 24.89
N LEU A 20 -10.80 17.36 25.07
CA LEU A 20 -11.63 16.24 24.59
C LEU A 20 -12.28 15.52 25.77
N GLN A 21 -13.56 15.18 25.63
CA GLN A 21 -14.22 14.31 26.60
C GLN A 21 -13.72 12.87 26.44
N GLN A 22 -13.93 12.04 27.47
CA GLN A 22 -13.56 10.63 27.41
C GLN A 22 -14.29 9.88 26.28
N SER A 23 -15.57 10.21 26.09
CA SER A 23 -16.39 9.72 24.97
C SER A 23 -15.79 10.05 23.60
N ASP A 24 -15.29 11.27 23.41
CA ASP A 24 -14.65 11.71 22.15
C ASP A 24 -13.37 10.90 21.88
N ARG A 25 -12.57 10.64 22.93
CA ARG A 25 -11.35 9.83 22.83
C ARG A 25 -11.66 8.38 22.46
N ASP A 26 -12.69 7.80 23.07
CA ASP A 26 -13.09 6.42 22.80
C ASP A 26 -13.67 6.28 21.37
N ALA A 27 -14.40 7.28 20.89
CA ALA A 27 -14.87 7.36 19.51
C ALA A 27 -13.69 7.40 18.52
N LEU A 28 -12.68 8.25 18.77
CA LEU A 28 -11.47 8.32 17.95
C LEU A 28 -10.67 7.01 17.95
N ARG A 29 -10.51 6.38 19.12
CA ARG A 29 -9.84 5.06 19.22
C ARG A 29 -10.59 3.99 18.43
N LYS A 30 -11.92 3.96 18.52
CA LYS A 30 -12.77 3.02 17.79
C LYS A 30 -12.70 3.25 16.28
N ALA A 31 -12.71 4.52 15.84
CA ALA A 31 -12.54 4.87 14.43
C ALA A 31 -11.16 4.44 13.91
N ALA A 32 -10.08 4.73 14.64
CA ALA A 32 -8.72 4.31 14.27
C ALA A 32 -8.58 2.78 14.22
N SER A 33 -9.17 2.07 15.18
CA SER A 33 -9.23 0.60 15.17
C SER A 33 -9.98 0.05 13.96
N THR A 34 -11.07 0.70 13.56
CA THR A 34 -11.86 0.32 12.38
C THR A 34 -11.06 0.51 11.09
N VAL A 35 -10.35 1.64 10.95
CA VAL A 35 -9.45 1.90 9.83
C VAL A 35 -8.38 0.81 9.74
N LYS A 36 -7.68 0.57 10.87
CA LYS A 36 -6.63 -0.46 10.95
C LYS A 36 -7.14 -1.84 10.56
N MET A 37 -8.33 -2.21 11.04
CA MET A 37 -8.98 -3.48 10.73
C MET A 37 -9.25 -3.61 9.23
N HIS A 38 -9.87 -2.61 8.60
CA HIS A 38 -10.14 -2.62 7.17
C HIS A 38 -8.87 -2.64 6.32
N THR A 39 -7.86 -1.84 6.65
CA THR A 39 -6.54 -1.87 5.97
C THR A 39 -5.91 -3.25 6.07
N THR A 40 -5.95 -3.87 7.25
CA THR A 40 -5.36 -5.21 7.48
C THR A 40 -6.08 -6.27 6.66
N ILE A 41 -7.42 -6.28 6.69
CA ILE A 41 -8.23 -7.21 5.88
C ILE A 41 -7.96 -6.98 4.40
N GLY A 42 -7.96 -5.72 3.96
CA GLY A 42 -7.67 -5.33 2.59
C GLY A 42 -6.30 -5.84 2.12
N SER A 43 -5.26 -5.65 2.91
CA SER A 43 -3.90 -6.14 2.60
C SER A 43 -3.82 -7.66 2.51
N ILE A 44 -4.51 -8.41 3.40
CA ILE A 44 -4.55 -9.87 3.35
C ILE A 44 -5.27 -10.35 2.07
N VAL A 45 -6.42 -9.76 1.75
CA VAL A 45 -7.18 -10.07 0.54
C VAL A 45 -6.35 -9.74 -0.70
N GLY A 46 -5.72 -8.57 -0.72
CA GLY A 46 -4.87 -8.12 -1.82
C GLY A 46 -3.65 -9.01 -2.03
N LEU A 47 -2.95 -9.40 -0.96
CA LEU A 47 -1.84 -10.36 -1.02
C LEU A 47 -2.29 -11.70 -1.59
N SER A 48 -3.41 -12.23 -1.08
CA SER A 48 -3.97 -13.50 -1.53
C SER A 48 -4.31 -13.47 -3.01
N LEU A 49 -4.92 -12.39 -3.48
CA LEU A 49 -5.22 -12.17 -4.90
C LEU A 49 -3.95 -12.04 -5.74
N GLY A 50 -2.94 -11.32 -5.24
CA GLY A 50 -1.65 -11.17 -5.90
C GLY A 50 -0.92 -12.51 -6.08
N VAL A 51 -0.89 -13.33 -5.03
CA VAL A 51 -0.32 -14.69 -5.08
C VAL A 51 -1.08 -15.59 -6.04
N LEU A 52 -2.42 -15.55 -6.01
CA LEU A 52 -3.27 -16.31 -6.92
C LEU A 52 -3.00 -15.92 -8.38
N LEU A 53 -2.91 -14.63 -8.67
CA LEU A 53 -2.62 -14.12 -10.00
C LEU A 53 -1.21 -14.52 -10.46
N ALA A 54 -0.21 -14.43 -9.59
CA ALA A 54 1.15 -14.88 -9.87
C ALA A 54 1.19 -16.37 -10.23
N PHE A 55 0.49 -17.21 -9.46
CA PHE A 55 0.34 -18.63 -9.76
C PHE A 55 -0.33 -18.87 -11.12
N ARG A 56 -1.36 -18.07 -11.45
CA ARG A 56 -2.06 -18.18 -12.74
C ARG A 56 -1.16 -17.78 -13.92
N ILE A 57 -0.40 -16.69 -13.83
CA ILE A 57 0.52 -16.26 -14.88
C ILE A 57 1.61 -17.32 -15.10
N ARG A 58 2.21 -17.81 -14.00
CA ARG A 58 3.23 -18.86 -14.05
C ARG A 58 2.73 -20.13 -14.72
N SER A 59 1.58 -20.65 -14.29
CA SER A 59 0.99 -21.87 -14.86
C SER A 59 0.66 -21.70 -16.34
N SER A 60 0.18 -20.53 -16.75
CA SER A 60 -0.09 -20.22 -18.17
C SER A 60 1.20 -20.22 -19.00
N ARG A 61 2.28 -19.61 -18.49
CA ARG A 61 3.59 -19.62 -19.16
C ARG A 61 4.19 -21.03 -19.26
N GLN A 62 4.03 -21.86 -18.24
CA GLN A 62 4.46 -23.27 -18.28
C GLN A 62 3.71 -24.06 -19.37
N ARG A 63 2.39 -23.90 -19.46
CA ARG A 63 1.58 -24.55 -20.50
C ARG A 63 1.98 -24.10 -21.90
N LEU A 64 2.19 -22.79 -22.07
CA LEU A 64 2.63 -22.22 -23.34
C LEU A 64 4.01 -22.77 -23.74
N TYR A 65 4.96 -22.82 -22.82
CA TYR A 65 6.28 -23.39 -23.07
C TYR A 65 6.21 -24.90 -23.40
N ALA A 66 5.37 -25.65 -22.71
CA ALA A 66 5.17 -27.08 -22.99
C ALA A 66 4.60 -27.29 -24.40
N ALA A 67 3.64 -26.47 -24.83
CA ALA A 67 3.10 -26.50 -26.18
C ALA A 67 4.19 -26.21 -27.23
N PHE A 68 5.01 -25.17 -27.05
CA PHE A 68 6.10 -24.86 -27.99
C PHE A 68 7.23 -25.87 -28.02
N ARG A 69 7.43 -26.62 -26.93
CA ARG A 69 8.47 -27.68 -26.88
C ARG A 69 8.01 -28.97 -27.55
N THR A 70 6.71 -29.27 -27.50
CA THR A 70 6.14 -30.54 -27.99
C THR A 70 5.56 -30.44 -29.39
N ALA A 71 5.19 -29.24 -29.84
CA ALA A 71 4.78 -28.99 -31.21
C ALA A 71 5.99 -29.06 -32.15
N GLU A 72 5.80 -29.69 -33.32
CA GLU A 72 6.76 -29.59 -34.43
C GLU A 72 6.98 -28.11 -34.76
N LYS A 73 8.24 -27.67 -34.80
CA LYS A 73 8.58 -26.28 -35.06
C LYS A 73 8.43 -26.01 -36.57
N PRO A 74 7.44 -25.21 -37.03
CA PRO A 74 7.35 -24.85 -38.43
C PRO A 74 8.59 -24.02 -38.80
N GLN A 75 9.39 -24.50 -39.74
CA GLN A 75 10.66 -23.86 -40.11
C GLN A 75 10.46 -22.71 -41.10
N ALA A 76 9.38 -22.73 -41.87
CA ALA A 76 9.05 -21.67 -42.82
C ALA A 76 7.55 -21.57 -43.09
N VAL A 77 7.06 -20.36 -43.41
CA VAL A 77 5.73 -20.13 -43.98
C VAL A 77 5.89 -19.83 -45.46
N ARG A 78 5.15 -20.55 -46.31
CA ARG A 78 5.02 -20.24 -47.74
C ARG A 78 3.77 -19.41 -47.97
N PHE A 79 3.95 -18.18 -48.45
CA PHE A 79 2.85 -17.30 -48.82
C PHE A 79 2.30 -17.69 -50.20
N ALA A 80 1.06 -17.30 -50.50
CA ALA A 80 0.42 -17.57 -51.79
C ALA A 80 1.19 -16.98 -53.00
N ASP A 81 2.03 -15.97 -52.74
CA ASP A 81 2.96 -15.33 -53.69
C ASP A 81 4.27 -16.15 -53.90
N GLY A 82 4.39 -17.34 -53.31
CA GLY A 82 5.59 -18.17 -53.43
C GLY A 82 6.79 -17.71 -52.59
N ARG A 83 6.70 -16.56 -51.91
CA ARG A 83 7.67 -16.13 -50.89
C ARG A 83 7.69 -17.09 -49.71
N GLU A 84 8.89 -17.45 -49.26
CA GLU A 84 9.13 -18.29 -48.09
C GLU A 84 9.83 -17.46 -47.01
N GLU A 85 9.23 -17.35 -45.82
CA GLU A 85 9.83 -16.66 -44.67
C GLU A 85 10.10 -17.65 -43.54
N VAL A 86 11.33 -17.60 -43.02
CA VAL A 86 11.76 -18.42 -41.88
C VAL A 86 11.12 -17.88 -40.60
N LEU A 87 10.43 -18.73 -39.86
CA LEU A 87 9.85 -18.36 -38.57
C LEU A 87 10.95 -18.29 -37.50
N PRO A 88 11.05 -17.19 -36.74
CA PRO A 88 12.01 -17.10 -35.65
C PRO A 88 11.63 -18.07 -34.52
N ASP A 89 12.63 -18.74 -33.92
CA ASP A 89 12.39 -19.59 -32.75
C ASP A 89 12.13 -18.74 -31.51
N ILE A 90 10.84 -18.60 -31.18
CA ILE A 90 10.38 -17.84 -30.00
C ILE A 90 10.43 -18.64 -28.69
N SER A 91 10.84 -19.91 -28.71
CA SER A 91 10.85 -20.76 -27.51
C SER A 91 11.73 -20.22 -26.38
N GLY A 92 12.80 -19.49 -26.73
CA GLY A 92 13.66 -18.80 -25.77
C GLY A 92 12.96 -17.69 -24.98
N VAL A 93 12.00 -16.98 -25.60
CA VAL A 93 11.25 -15.88 -24.97
C VAL A 93 10.21 -16.40 -23.98
N VAL A 94 9.61 -17.55 -24.27
CA VAL A 94 8.54 -18.14 -23.47
C VAL A 94 9.09 -18.99 -22.32
N LYS A 95 10.39 -19.28 -22.34
CA LYS A 95 11.06 -20.14 -21.36
C LYS A 95 10.83 -19.64 -19.92
N PRO A 96 10.28 -20.48 -19.02
CA PRO A 96 10.17 -20.13 -17.61
C PRO A 96 11.54 -19.85 -17.01
N SER A 97 11.64 -18.80 -16.18
CA SER A 97 12.88 -18.38 -15.54
C SER A 97 12.68 -18.12 -14.04
N ARG A 98 13.65 -18.55 -13.22
CA ARG A 98 13.57 -18.39 -11.76
C ARG A 98 13.51 -16.94 -11.31
N ILE A 99 14.26 -16.06 -11.98
CA ILE A 99 14.27 -14.62 -11.69
C ILE A 99 12.93 -13.99 -12.08
N GLY A 100 12.37 -14.35 -13.24
CA GLY A 100 11.05 -13.86 -13.64
C GLY A 100 9.95 -14.33 -12.70
N ASP A 101 10.05 -15.56 -12.20
CA ASP A 101 9.14 -16.10 -11.22
C ASP A 101 9.20 -15.33 -9.89
N LEU A 102 10.41 -15.09 -9.37
CA LEU A 102 10.61 -14.28 -8.18
C LEU A 102 10.04 -12.87 -8.37
N ALA A 103 10.37 -12.22 -9.49
CA ALA A 103 9.84 -10.90 -9.81
C ALA A 103 8.31 -10.88 -9.86
N THR A 104 7.69 -11.92 -10.43
CA THR A 104 6.23 -12.03 -10.53
C THR A 104 5.58 -12.13 -9.14
N TYR A 105 6.08 -13.00 -8.27
CA TYR A 105 5.54 -13.12 -6.91
C TYR A 105 5.78 -11.89 -6.06
N THR A 106 6.97 -11.29 -6.15
CA THR A 106 7.29 -10.08 -5.38
C THR A 106 6.45 -8.90 -5.85
N LEU A 107 6.36 -8.65 -7.15
CA LEU A 107 5.63 -7.51 -7.71
C LEU A 107 4.12 -7.66 -7.50
N LEU A 108 3.55 -8.83 -7.77
CA LEU A 108 2.12 -9.03 -7.56
C LEU A 108 1.76 -9.19 -6.07
N GLY A 109 2.64 -9.76 -5.25
CA GLY A 109 2.45 -9.81 -3.81
C GLY A 109 2.49 -8.43 -3.18
N ALA A 110 3.55 -7.66 -3.42
CA ALA A 110 3.69 -6.29 -2.91
C ALA A 110 2.62 -5.37 -3.48
N GLY A 111 2.37 -5.43 -4.80
CA GLY A 111 1.31 -4.68 -5.46
C GLY A 111 -0.08 -5.05 -4.94
N GLY A 112 -0.31 -6.33 -4.64
CA GLY A 112 -1.53 -6.82 -4.02
C GLY A 112 -1.73 -6.27 -2.61
N ILE A 113 -0.70 -6.33 -1.75
CA ILE A 113 -0.73 -5.73 -0.40
C ILE A 113 -1.04 -4.24 -0.49
N PHE A 114 -0.35 -3.52 -1.38
CA PHE A 114 -0.54 -2.08 -1.57
C PHE A 114 -1.97 -1.77 -2.03
N PHE A 115 -2.41 -2.36 -3.13
CA PHE A 115 -3.74 -2.12 -3.69
C PHE A 115 -4.87 -2.49 -2.71
N GLY A 116 -4.73 -3.66 -2.06
CA GLY A 116 -5.68 -4.10 -1.04
C GLY A 116 -5.65 -3.23 0.21
N GLY A 117 -4.46 -2.82 0.65
CA GLY A 117 -4.23 -1.97 1.81
C GLY A 117 -4.82 -0.57 1.63
N GLU A 118 -4.58 0.07 0.49
CA GLU A 118 -5.16 1.37 0.14
C GLU A 118 -6.69 1.29 0.01
N THR A 119 -7.22 0.24 -0.60
CA THR A 119 -8.67 0.01 -0.67
C THR A 119 -9.27 -0.18 0.74
N GLY A 120 -8.59 -0.94 1.60
CA GLY A 120 -8.96 -1.11 3.00
C GLY A 120 -8.86 0.20 3.79
N LEU A 121 -7.82 1.00 3.55
CA LEU A 121 -7.65 2.31 4.16
C LEU A 121 -8.77 3.27 3.77
N LEU A 122 -9.13 3.31 2.49
CA LEU A 122 -10.22 4.15 1.98
C LEU A 122 -11.57 3.75 2.59
N THR A 123 -11.90 2.46 2.55
CA THR A 123 -13.17 1.96 3.11
C THR A 123 -13.23 2.13 4.63
N GLY A 124 -12.13 1.84 5.32
CA GLY A 124 -11.98 2.06 6.76
C GLY A 124 -12.10 3.53 7.15
N SER A 125 -11.50 4.43 6.36
CA SER A 125 -11.57 5.88 6.57
C SER A 125 -12.99 6.41 6.37
N PHE A 126 -13.69 5.94 5.34
CA PHE A 126 -15.09 6.29 5.13
C PHE A 126 -15.96 5.85 6.32
N ARG A 127 -15.79 4.60 6.78
CA ARG A 127 -16.53 4.08 7.93
C ARG A 127 -16.18 4.82 9.22
N GLY A 128 -14.89 5.00 9.52
CA GLY A 128 -14.43 5.72 10.70
C GLY A 128 -14.89 7.18 10.72
N ARG A 129 -14.86 7.86 9.56
CA ARG A 129 -15.39 9.22 9.42
C ARG A 129 -16.88 9.26 9.74
N SER A 130 -17.68 8.34 9.16
CA SER A 130 -19.11 8.24 9.45
C SER A 130 -19.40 8.06 10.95
N MET A 131 -18.57 7.31 11.66
CA MET A 131 -18.72 7.09 13.11
C MET A 131 -18.44 8.36 13.93
N ILE A 132 -17.46 9.17 13.52
CA ILE A 132 -17.13 10.44 14.19
C ILE A 132 -18.17 11.52 13.88
N THR A 133 -18.74 11.53 12.67
CA THR A 133 -19.69 12.57 12.24
C THR A 133 -21.13 12.34 12.72
N GLN A 134 -21.42 11.19 13.33
CA GLN A 134 -22.77 10.86 13.77
C GLN A 134 -23.25 11.76 14.92
N ASP A 135 -22.34 12.16 15.82
CA ASP A 135 -22.58 13.18 16.84
C ASP A 135 -21.97 14.51 16.38
N ARG A 136 -22.84 15.50 16.07
CA ARG A 136 -22.42 16.82 15.60
C ARG A 136 -21.61 17.57 16.66
N GLU A 137 -21.96 17.46 17.93
CA GLU A 137 -21.29 18.20 19.00
C GLU A 137 -19.88 17.64 19.24
N SER A 138 -19.78 16.31 19.33
CA SER A 138 -18.49 15.61 19.39
C SER A 138 -17.61 15.91 18.17
N SER A 139 -18.20 15.89 16.97
CA SER A 139 -17.46 16.20 15.73
C SER A 139 -16.87 17.62 15.76
N THR A 140 -17.62 18.62 16.21
CA THR A 140 -17.12 20.00 16.33
C THR A 140 -16.00 20.11 17.36
N ARG A 141 -16.12 19.46 18.52
CA ARG A 141 -15.05 19.43 19.54
C ARG A 141 -13.78 18.79 18.99
N ILE A 142 -13.90 17.64 18.33
CA ILE A 142 -12.78 16.92 17.70
C ILE A 142 -12.11 17.79 16.63
N GLN A 143 -12.88 18.45 15.76
CA GLN A 143 -12.33 19.32 14.72
C GLN A 143 -11.58 20.52 15.31
N ASN A 144 -12.13 21.15 16.34
CA ASN A 144 -11.48 22.28 17.02
C ASN A 144 -10.18 21.84 17.72
N ALA A 145 -10.21 20.70 18.41
CA ALA A 145 -9.02 20.11 19.03
C ALA A 145 -7.95 19.79 17.96
N PHE A 146 -8.36 19.24 16.81
CA PHE A 146 -7.44 18.93 15.70
C PHE A 146 -6.81 20.18 15.08
N LYS A 147 -7.56 21.27 14.92
CA LYS A 147 -7.01 22.56 14.45
C LYS A 147 -6.00 23.16 15.42
N ARG A 148 -6.29 23.11 16.73
CA ARG A 148 -5.36 23.55 17.78
C ARG A 148 -4.07 22.72 17.75
N PHE A 149 -4.21 21.39 17.67
CA PHE A 149 -3.07 20.48 17.54
C PHE A 149 -2.19 20.79 16.32
N GLN A 150 -2.78 21.06 15.15
CA GLN A 150 -2.02 21.45 13.97
C GLN A 150 -1.29 22.79 14.16
N ALA A 151 -1.96 23.78 14.75
CA ALA A 151 -1.32 25.06 15.05
C ALA A 151 -0.13 24.89 16.00
N ASP A 152 -0.25 24.03 17.01
CA ASP A 152 0.84 23.75 17.95
C ASP A 152 1.99 22.99 17.29
N ALA A 153 1.69 22.01 16.43
CA ALA A 153 2.71 21.29 15.67
C ALA A 153 3.48 22.20 14.70
N LEU A 154 2.81 23.20 14.11
CA LEU A 154 3.44 24.19 13.24
C LEU A 154 4.33 25.16 14.03
N ARG A 155 3.87 25.62 15.20
CA ARG A 155 4.70 26.43 16.11
C ARG A 155 5.95 25.68 16.55
N GLU A 156 5.81 24.39 16.86
CA GLU A 156 6.94 23.55 17.26
C GLU A 156 7.95 23.35 16.12
N GLN A 157 7.48 23.14 14.89
CA GLN A 157 8.34 23.09 13.71
C GLN A 157 9.05 24.42 13.44
N ALA A 158 8.37 25.55 13.62
CA ALA A 158 8.98 26.88 13.48
C ALA A 158 10.06 27.12 14.54
N ASN A 159 9.79 26.81 15.80
CA ASN A 159 10.77 26.93 16.88
C ASN A 159 11.99 26.03 16.66
N ALA A 160 11.79 24.81 16.18
CA ALA A 160 12.89 23.89 15.85
C ALA A 160 13.74 24.43 14.69
N LEU A 161 13.12 25.09 13.71
CA LEU A 161 13.83 25.73 12.61
C LEU A 161 14.63 26.96 13.09
N GLU A 162 14.04 27.81 13.92
CA GLU A 162 14.72 28.97 14.52
C GLU A 162 15.96 28.55 15.35
N GLN A 163 15.84 27.47 16.13
CA GLN A 163 16.97 26.91 16.89
C GLN A 163 18.06 26.29 16.02
N SER A 164 17.76 25.90 14.78
CA SER A 164 18.75 25.34 13.85
C SER A 164 19.55 26.39 13.08
N ILE A 165 19.08 27.64 13.08
CA ILE A 165 19.72 28.78 12.39
C ILE A 165 20.68 29.54 13.31
N HIS A 166 20.51 29.41 14.63
CA HIS A 166 21.40 29.97 15.65
C HIS A 166 22.46 28.96 16.11
#